data_AF-A0A2V5VG54-F1
#
_entry.id   AF-A0A2V5VG54-F1
#
_cell.length_a   1.000
_cell.length_b   1.000
_cell.length_c   1.000
_cell.angle_alpha   90.00
_cell.angle_beta   90.00
_cell.angle_gamma   90.00
#
_symmetry.space_group_name_H-M   'P 1'
#
loop_
_entity.id
_entity.type
_entity.pdbx_description
1 polymer ?
#
loop_
_entity_poly.entity_id
_entity_poly.type
_entity_poly.pdbx_seq_one_letter_code
_entity_poly.pdbx_strand_id
1 'polypeptide(L)' 'TYGWNVEMQMKAARVGLRILEIPVNHRRRAGGESKVSGTLRGTFLAGARIIATLLRIAAEKKANSGS' A
#
# COMPACT_ATOMS: atom_id res chain seq x y z
N THR A 1 -10.09 -22.06 -0.69
CA THR A 1 -9.09 -22.46 -1.69
C THR A 1 -8.50 -21.22 -2.37
N TYR A 2 -7.61 -20.50 -1.68
CA TYR A 2 -7.00 -19.25 -2.17
C TYR A 2 -5.47 -19.36 -2.34
N GLY A 3 -4.86 -20.45 -1.89
CA GLY A 3 -3.40 -20.63 -1.87
C GLY A 3 -2.76 -20.63 -3.26
N TRP A 4 -3.40 -21.29 -4.23
CA TRP A 4 -2.81 -21.48 -5.56
C TRP A 4 -2.47 -20.17 -6.31
N ASN A 5 -3.33 -19.15 -6.24
CA ASN A 5 -3.06 -17.86 -6.88
C ASN A 5 -1.86 -17.15 -6.25
N VAL A 6 -1.79 -17.15 -4.92
CA VAL A 6 -0.69 -16.53 -4.18
C VAL A 6 0.61 -17.30 -4.42
N GLU A 7 0.56 -18.63 -4.41
CA GLU A 7 1.72 -19.49 -4.72
C GLU A 7 2.27 -19.23 -6.13
N MET A 8 1.41 -19.00 -7.11
CA MET A 8 1.84 -18.70 -8.47
C MET A 8 2.48 -17.33 -8.60
N GLN A 9 1.95 -16.31 -7.92
CA GLN A 9 2.57 -14.98 -7.89
C GLN A 9 3.96 -15.04 -7.22
N MET A 10 4.08 -15.78 -6.10
CA MET A 10 5.36 -15.98 -5.42
C MET A 10 6.39 -16.70 -6.30
N LYS A 11 5.98 -17.76 -7.02
CA LYS A 11 6.86 -18.46 -7.97
C LYS A 11 7.29 -17.57 -9.12
N ALA A 12 6.37 -16.79 -9.70
CA ALA A 12 6.68 -15.86 -10.80
C ALA A 12 7.66 -14.76 -10.37
N ALA A 13 7.49 -14.20 -9.18
CA ALA A 13 8.43 -13.23 -8.61
C ALA A 13 9.81 -13.86 -8.36
N ARG A 14 9.87 -15.11 -7.86
CA ARG A 14 11.13 -15.82 -7.58
C ARG A 14 11.96 -16.08 -8.85
N VAL A 15 11.32 -16.35 -9.98
CA VAL A 15 12.03 -16.59 -11.25
C VAL A 15 12.28 -15.31 -12.05
N GLY A 16 11.99 -14.13 -11.49
CA GLY A 16 12.25 -12.84 -12.13
C GLY A 16 11.36 -12.57 -13.35
N LEU A 17 10.18 -13.19 -13.43
CA LEU A 17 9.25 -12.91 -14.52
C LEU A 17 8.76 -11.46 -14.44
N ARG A 18 8.62 -10.83 -15.61
CA ARG A 18 8.06 -9.49 -15.72
C ARG A 18 6.57 -9.55 -15.44
N ILE A 19 6.18 -9.09 -14.25
CA ILE A 19 4.77 -8.93 -13.88
C ILE A 19 4.34 -7.54 -14.36
N LEU A 20 3.36 -7.52 -15.27
CA LEU A 20 2.71 -6.29 -15.70
C LEU A 20 1.27 -6.33 -15.20
N GLU A 21 0.95 -5.43 -14.27
CA GLU A 21 -0.43 -5.20 -13.87
C GLU A 21 -1.10 -4.33 -14.92
N ILE A 22 -2.05 -4.91 -15.65
CA ILE A 22 -2.88 -4.16 -16.59
C ILE A 22 -4.03 -3.58 -15.78
N PRO A 23 -4.19 -2.25 -15.74
CA PRO A 23 -5.36 -1.63 -15.12
C PRO A 23 -6.58 -1.99 -15.95
N VAL A 24 -7.24 -3.08 -15.59
CA VAL A 24 -8.54 -3.45 -16.13
C VAL A 24 -9.57 -2.61 -15.38
N ASN A 25 -10.43 -1.92 -16.12
CA ASN A 25 -11.61 -1.26 -15.55
C ASN A 25 -12.52 -2.34 -14.94
N HIS A 26 -12.27 -2.69 -13.69
CA HIS A 26 -13.19 -3.48 -12.89
C HIS A 26 -14.43 -2.61 -12.66
N ARG A 27 -15.49 -2.89 -13.42
CA ARG A 27 -16.79 -2.23 -13.28
C ARG A 27 -17.17 -2.25 -11.79
N ARG A 28 -17.28 -1.06 -11.18
CA ARG A 28 -17.73 -0.89 -9.80
C ARG A 28 -19.02 -1.69 -9.63
N ARG A 29 -19.07 -2.60 -8.66
CA ARG A 29 -20.38 -3.01 -8.13
C ARG A 29 -21.08 -1.74 -7.66
N ALA A 30 -22.32 -1.56 -8.12
CA ALA A 30 -23.21 -0.47 -7.77
C ALA A 30 -23.64 -0.60 -6.30
N GLY A 31 -22.69 -0.44 -5.38
CA GLY A 31 -22.86 -0.62 -3.96
C GLY A 31 -22.17 0.49 -3.19
N GLY A 32 -22.77 1.69 -3.25
CA GLY A 32 -22.61 2.70 -2.23
C GLY A 32 -21.39 3.61 -2.36
N GLU A 33 -21.71 4.91 -2.38
CA GLU A 33 -20.84 6.04 -2.06
C GLU A 33 -19.69 5.68 -1.10
N SER A 34 -18.46 6.00 -1.51
CA SER A 34 -17.31 5.95 -0.61
C SER A 34 -17.56 6.84 0.61
N LYS A 35 -17.92 6.24 1.75
CA LYS A 35 -18.02 6.88 3.07
C LYS A 35 -16.72 7.54 3.57
N VAL A 36 -15.64 7.50 2.78
CA VAL A 36 -14.33 8.09 3.10
C VAL A 36 -14.01 9.33 2.25
N SER A 37 -14.79 9.64 1.21
CA SER A 37 -14.51 10.75 0.28
C SER A 37 -15.16 12.09 0.68
N GLY A 38 -15.36 12.33 1.98
CA GLY A 38 -16.02 13.55 2.46
C GLY A 38 -15.08 14.74 2.72
N THR A 39 -13.78 14.53 2.94
CA THR A 39 -12.86 15.65 3.17
C THR A 39 -11.46 15.34 2.67
N LEU A 40 -11.02 16.04 1.61
CA LEU A 40 -9.61 16.12 1.20
C LEU A 40 -8.68 16.43 2.39
N ARG A 41 -9.20 17.16 3.39
CA ARG A 41 -8.54 17.44 4.68
C ARG A 41 -8.26 16.18 5.50
N GLY A 42 -9.16 15.20 5.53
CA GLY A 42 -8.97 13.94 6.27
C GLY A 42 -7.88 13.06 5.65
N THR A 43 -7.86 12.96 4.32
CA THR A 43 -6.78 12.26 3.59
C THR A 43 -5.44 12.97 3.77
N PHE A 44 -5.41 14.30 3.70
CA PHE A 44 -4.20 15.08 3.92
C PHE A 44 -3.67 14.92 5.35
N LEU A 45 -4.54 14.96 6.36
CA LEU A 45 -4.17 14.79 7.75
C LEU A 45 -3.67 13.35 8.05
N ALA A 46 -4.31 12.34 7.45
CA ALA A 46 -3.85 10.96 7.55
C ALA A 46 -2.47 10.78 6.89
N GLY A 47 -2.28 11.34 5.69
CA GLY A 47 -0.98 11.35 5.00
C GLY A 47 0.10 12.06 5.81
N ALA A 48 -0.20 13.24 6.36
CA ALA A 48 0.72 14.01 7.20
C ALA A 48 1.12 13.23 8.46
N ARG A 49 0.19 12.52 9.10
CA ARG A 49 0.48 11.66 10.25
C ARG A 49 1.40 10.50 9.89
N ILE A 50 1.15 9.81 8.78
CA ILE A 50 1.99 8.71 8.30
C ILE A 50 3.42 9.20 8.04
N ILE A 51 3.56 10.34 7.35
CA ILE A 51 4.87 10.96 7.07
C ILE A 51 5.57 11.36 8.37
N ALA A 52 4.87 11.99 9.32
CA ALA A 52 5.44 12.37 10.61
C ALA A 52 5.94 11.18 11.42
N THR A 53 5.18 10.07 11.46
CA THR A 53 5.61 8.83 12.11
C THR A 53 6.84 8.23 11.43
N LEU A 54 6.87 8.21 10.10
CA LEU A 54 8.01 7.70 9.33
C LEU A 54 9.29 8.53 9.59
N LEU A 55 9.17 9.87 9.61
CA LEU A 55 10.27 10.78 9.93
C LEU A 55 10.78 10.58 11.36
N ARG A 56 9.88 10.37 12.33
CA ARG A 56 10.25 10.10 13.71
C ARG A 56 11.03 8.80 13.84
N ILE A 57 10.54 7.71 13.23
CA ILE A 57 11.24 6.42 13.25
C ILE A 57 12.60 6.54 12.53
N ALA A 58 12.66 7.25 11.41
CA ALA A 58 13.91 7.48 10.69
C ALA A 58 14.92 8.29 11.53
N ALA A 59 14.46 9.29 12.28
CA ALA A 59 15.30 10.07 13.20
C ALA A 59 15.77 9.24 14.40
N GLU A 60 14.90 8.41 14.99
CA GLU A 60 15.26 7.46 16.06
C GLU A 60 16.28 6.42 15.56
N LYS A 61 16.12 5.91 14.33
CA LYS A 61 17.07 4.95 13.74
C LYS A 61 18.45 5.56 13.49
N LYS A 62 18.53 6.88 13.26
CA LYS A 62 19.80 7.60 13.11
C LYS A 62 20.53 7.79 14.45
N ALA A 63 19.80 7.86 15.56
CA ALA A 63 20.40 7.97 16.90
C ALA A 63 20.98 6.64 17.42
N ASN A 64 20.52 5.49 16.92
CA ASN A 64 20.92 4.17 17.42
C ASN A 64 21.88 3.39 16.50
N SER A 65 22.45 4.05 15.49
CA SER A 65 23.42 3.44 14.54
C SER A 65 24.84 3.99 14.73
N GLY A 66 25.11 4.61 15.88
CA GLY A 66 26.43 5.06 16.31
C GLY A 66 26.66 4.71 17.77
N SER A 67 26.85 3.42 18.04
CA SER A 67 27.57 2.87 19.21
C SER A 67 28.06 1.48 18.89
#